data_AF-A0A6C0H0G7-F1
#
_entry.id   AF-A0A6C0H0G7-F1
#
_cell.length_a   1.000
_cell.length_b   1.000
_cell.length_c   1.000
_cell.angle_alpha   90.00
_cell.angle_beta   90.00
_cell.angle_gamma   90.00
#
_symmetry.space_group_name_H-M   'P 1'
#
loop_
_entity.id
_entity.type
_entity.pdbx_description
1 polymer ?
#
loop_
_entity_poly.entity_id
_entity_poly.type
_entity_poly.pdbx_seq_one_letter_code
_entity_poly.pdbx_strand_id
1 'polypeptide(L)' 'MSKHKSEDYKITAVKYYLENDINYTKMCDIYKCSERWI' A
#
# COMPACT_ATOMS: atom_id res chain seq x y z
N MET A 1 6.59 -18.56 -6.16
CA MET A 1 6.72 -17.08 -6.15
C MET A 1 6.20 -16.53 -4.83
N SER A 2 7.00 -15.71 -4.15
CA SER A 2 6.56 -15.04 -2.92
C SER A 2 5.33 -14.18 -3.21
N LYS A 3 4.27 -14.33 -2.40
CA LYS A 3 3.05 -13.50 -2.50
C LYS A 3 3.28 -12.08 -1.95
N HIS A 4 4.48 -11.80 -1.43
CA HIS A 4 4.83 -10.51 -0.86
C HIS A 4 5.33 -9.54 -1.93
N LYS A 5 4.84 -8.31 -1.86
CA LYS A 5 5.40 -7.19 -2.62
C LYS A 5 6.82 -6.89 -2.11
N SER A 6 7.68 -6.41 -3.01
CA SER A 6 9.03 -5.93 -2.68
C SER A 6 8.99 -4.82 -1.63
N GLU A 7 10.08 -4.65 -0.88
CA GLU A 7 10.18 -3.64 0.17
C GLU A 7 10.00 -2.22 -0.36
N ASP A 8 10.64 -1.91 -1.49
CA ASP A 8 10.50 -0.61 -2.16
C ASP A 8 9.05 -0.30 -2.51
N TYR A 9 8.30 -1.29 -2.97
CA TYR A 9 6.88 -1.14 -3.31
C TYR A 9 6.04 -0.76 -2.09
N LYS A 10 6.35 -1.35 -0.92
CA LYS A 10 5.69 -1.01 0.34
C LYS A 10 6.05 0.42 0.78
N ILE A 11 7.33 0.80 0.67
CA ILE A 11 7.80 2.15 1.03
C ILE A 11 7.12 3.21 0.15
N THR A 12 7.00 2.96 -1.16
CA THR A 12 6.30 3.86 -2.08
C THR A 12 4.83 4.02 -1.69
N ALA A 13 4.13 2.94 -1.32
CA ALA A 13 2.75 3.00 -0.89
C ALA A 13 2.56 3.85 0.39
N VAL A 14 3.47 3.70 1.36
CA VAL A 14 3.46 4.50 2.60
C VAL A 14 3.72 5.98 2.31
N LYS A 15 4.70 6.31 1.47
CA LYS A 15 4.98 7.70 1.08
C LYS A 15 3.77 8.34 0.41
N TYR A 16 3.16 7.62 -0.53
CA TYR A 16 1.97 8.10 -1.23
C TYR A 16 0.80 8.38 -0.28
N TYR A 17 0.58 7.51 0.72
CA TYR A 17 -0.40 7.72 1.78
C TYR A 17 -0.13 9.01 2.58
N LEU A 18 1.12 9.24 2.99
CA LEU A 18 1.52 10.42 3.77
C LEU A 18 1.46 11.73 2.97
N GLU A 19 1.80 11.70 1.68
CA GLU A 19 1.87 12.89 0.83
C GLU A 19 0.49 13.33 0.31
N ASN A 20 -0.44 12.40 0.11
CA ASN A 20 -1.72 12.69 -0.56
C ASN A 20 -2.90 12.80 0.40
N ASP A 21 -2.67 12.69 1.73
CA ASP A 21 -3.70 12.70 2.77
C ASP A 21 -4.93 11.83 2.41
N ILE A 22 -4.64 10.66 1.82
CA ILE A 22 -5.67 9.70 1.43
C ILE A 22 -5.90 8.70 2.55
N ASN A 23 -7.10 8.15 2.62
CA ASN A 23 -7.38 7.07 3.56
C ASN A 23 -6.69 5.76 3.12
N TYR A 24 -6.52 4.87 4.10
CA TYR A 24 -5.89 3.56 3.89
C TYR A 24 -6.61 2.72 2.82
N THR A 25 -7.94 2.76 2.76
CA THR A 25 -8.76 2.04 1.78
C THR A 25 -8.43 2.44 0.35
N LYS A 26 -8.40 3.75 0.05
CA LYS A 26 -8.03 4.25 -1.28
C LYS A 26 -6.59 3.91 -1.65
N MET A 27 -5.68 4.00 -0.69
CA MET A 27 -4.30 3.55 -0.91
C MET A 27 -4.27 2.06 -1.25
N CYS A 28 -5.07 1.25 -0.55
CA CYS A 28 -5.12 -0.18 -0.78
C CYS A 28 -5.71 -0.56 -2.14
N ASP A 29 -6.70 0.19 -2.63
CA ASP A 29 -7.25 0.04 -3.99
C ASP A 29 -6.18 0.32 -5.06
N ILE A 30 -5.41 1.40 -4.86
CA ILE A 30 -4.33 1.82 -5.79
C ILE A 30 -3.20 0.78 -5.81
N TYR A 31 -2.76 0.32 -4.64
CA TYR A 31 -1.64 -0.61 -4.50
C TYR A 31 -2.06 -2.09 -4.48
N LYS A 32 -3.35 -2.36 -4.72
CA LYS A 32 -3.96 -3.70 -4.77
C LYS A 32 -3.55 -4.54 -3.56
N CYS A 33 -3.65 -3.97 -2.35
CA CYS A 33 -3.42 -4.71 -1.13
C CYS A 33 -4.70 -5.43 -0.65
N SER A 34 -4.54 -6.34 0.31
CA SER A 34 -5.68 -6.97 0.98
C SER A 34 -5.97 -6.17 2.24
N GLU A 35 -7.14 -5.55 2.28
CA GLU A 35 -7.61 -4.69 3.38
C GLU A 35 -7.68 -5.38 4.76
N ARG A 36 -7.52 -6.72 4.78
CA ARG A 36 -7.71 -7.60 5.96
C ARG A 36 -6.43 -8.13 6.60
N TRP A 37 -5.25 -7.72 6.14
CA TRP A 37 -3.98 -8.20 6.71
C TRP A 37 -3.09 -7.04 7.20
N ILE A 38 -3.67 -6.19 8.05
CA ILE A 38 -2.91 -5.44 9.06
C ILE A 38 -3.06 -6.20 10.38
#